data_AF-A0A0F9UR53-F1
#
_entry.id   AF-A0A0F9UR53-F1
#
_cell.length_a   1.000
_cell.length_b   1.000
_cell.length_c   1.000
_cell.angle_alpha   90.00
_cell.angle_beta   90.00
_cell.angle_gamma   90.00
#
_symmetry.space_group_name_H-M   'P 1'
#
loop_
_entity.id
_entity.type
_entity.pdbx_description
1 polymer ?
#
loop_
_entity_poly.entity_id
_entity_poly.type
_entity_poly.pdbx_seq_one_letter_code
_entity_poly.pdbx_strand_id
1 'polypeptide(L)'
;MTVGLAKDALQRRTRINSDKTQRRLRELVEVLNKVQPRFGSELMAYAWYRSEPLPGFDGRTAMQLVQEGKAQQVLEYIDAVDAGVFA
;
A
#
# COMPACT_ATOMS: atom_id res chain seq x y z
N MET A 1 -27.82 -17.74 -31.29
CA MET A 1 -27.92 -17.61 -29.82
C MET A 1 -26.55 -17.78 -29.20
N THR A 2 -25.77 -16.71 -29.12
CA THR A 2 -24.54 -16.67 -28.33
C THR A 2 -24.32 -15.21 -27.92
N VAL A 3 -23.50 -14.97 -26.91
CA VAL A 3 -23.09 -13.64 -26.40
C VAL A 3 -23.95 -13.05 -25.25
N GLY A 4 -24.33 -13.89 -24.28
CA GLY A 4 -24.63 -13.41 -22.90
C GLY A 4 -23.40 -13.49 -21.97
N LEU A 5 -22.53 -14.49 -22.17
CA LEU A 5 -21.48 -14.85 -21.21
C LEU A 5 -20.24 -13.93 -21.24
N ALA A 6 -19.99 -13.22 -22.34
CA ALA A 6 -18.78 -12.41 -22.50
C ALA A 6 -18.84 -11.06 -21.73
N LYS A 7 -20.02 -10.43 -21.65
CA LYS A 7 -20.18 -9.12 -20.99
C LYS A 7 -20.10 -9.23 -19.47
N ASP A 8 -20.73 -10.25 -18.87
CA ASP A 8 -20.65 -10.50 -17.43
C ASP A 8 -19.23 -10.86 -16.97
N ALA A 9 -18.51 -11.67 -17.76
CA ALA A 9 -17.14 -12.04 -17.45
C ALA A 9 -16.19 -10.83 -17.52
N LEU A 10 -16.35 -9.96 -18.52
CA LEU A 10 -15.60 -8.71 -18.64
C LEU A 10 -15.94 -7.74 -17.50
N GLN A 11 -17.23 -7.52 -17.19
CA GLN A 11 -17.65 -6.63 -16.11
C GLN A 11 -17.08 -7.04 -14.74
N ARG A 12 -17.10 -8.35 -14.43
CA ARG A 12 -16.51 -8.86 -13.18
C ARG A 12 -15.01 -8.57 -13.12
N ARG A 13 -14.29 -8.81 -14.21
CA ARG A 13 -12.83 -8.60 -14.26
C ARG A 13 -12.46 -7.12 -14.14
N THR A 14 -13.20 -6.22 -14.78
CA THR A 14 -13.02 -4.77 -14.66
C THR A 14 -13.30 -4.28 -13.24
N ARG A 15 -14.38 -4.77 -12.61
CA ARG A 15 -14.74 -4.42 -11.23
C ARG A 15 -13.69 -4.89 -10.22
N ILE A 16 -13.24 -6.14 -10.32
CA ILE A 16 -12.20 -6.70 -9.46
C ILE A 16 -10.89 -5.90 -9.58
N ASN A 17 -10.53 -5.48 -10.79
CA ASN A 17 -9.34 -4.64 -11.01
C ASN A 17 -9.53 -3.22 -10.42
N SER A 18 -10.72 -2.64 -10.54
CA SER A 18 -11.05 -1.34 -9.93
C SER A 18 -11.00 -1.41 -8.40
N ASP A 19 -11.64 -2.41 -7.79
CA ASP A 19 -11.69 -2.56 -6.33
C ASP A 19 -10.28 -2.78 -5.73
N LYS A 20 -9.45 -3.61 -6.39
CA LYS A 20 -8.06 -3.85 -5.99
C LYS A 20 -7.19 -2.60 -6.16
N THR A 21 -7.39 -1.83 -7.22
CA THR A 21 -6.64 -0.59 -7.47
C THR A 21 -7.03 0.49 -6.46
N GLN A 22 -8.32 0.68 -6.24
CA GLN A 22 -8.81 1.62 -5.22
C GLN A 22 -8.33 1.24 -3.82
N ARG A 23 -8.32 -0.05 -3.48
CA ARG A 23 -7.77 -0.52 -2.21
C ARG A 23 -6.30 -0.17 -2.05
N ARG A 24 -5.47 -0.46 -3.07
CA ARG A 24 -4.03 -0.12 -3.04
C ARG A 24 -3.78 1.39 -2.93
N LEU A 25 -4.60 2.21 -3.58
CA LEU A 25 -4.51 3.67 -3.45
C LEU A 25 -4.84 4.13 -2.03
N ARG A 26 -5.88 3.56 -1.42
CA ARG A 26 -6.20 3.85 -0.01
C ARG A 26 -5.06 3.44 0.92
N GLU A 27 -4.53 2.22 0.75
CA GLU A 27 -3.41 1.69 1.53
C GLU A 27 -2.15 2.55 1.37
N LEU A 28 -1.84 3.02 0.16
CA LEU A 28 -0.74 3.96 -0.09
C LEU A 28 -0.94 5.27 0.69
N VAL A 29 -2.13 5.88 0.57
CA VAL A 29 -2.43 7.16 1.23
C VAL A 29 -2.36 7.02 2.75
N GLU A 30 -2.85 5.90 3.28
CA GLU A 30 -2.80 5.59 4.71
C GLU A 30 -1.35 5.51 5.23
N VAL A 31 -0.48 4.78 4.52
CA VAL A 31 0.95 4.69 4.87
C VAL A 31 1.63 6.05 4.79
N LEU A 32 1.38 6.83 3.74
CA LEU A 32 1.96 8.17 3.59
C LEU A 32 1.50 9.12 4.70
N ASN A 33 0.21 9.17 5.01
CA ASN A 33 -0.33 10.02 6.07
C ASN A 33 0.25 9.66 7.44
N LYS A 34 0.47 8.36 7.69
CA LYS A 34 1.03 7.90 8.97
C LYS A 34 2.50 8.29 9.12
N VAL A 35 3.28 8.27 8.04
CA VAL A 35 4.72 8.54 8.08
C VAL A 35 5.07 10.01 7.81
N GLN A 36 4.17 10.79 7.19
CA GLN A 36 4.37 12.20 6.89
C GLN A 36 4.82 13.04 8.10
N PRO A 37 4.27 12.87 9.34
CA PRO A 37 4.72 13.63 10.50
C PRO A 37 6.20 13.42 10.84
N ARG A 38 6.78 12.25 10.52
CA ARG A 38 8.22 11.97 10.77
C ARG A 38 9.14 12.71 9.81
N PHE A 39 8.68 12.90 8.58
CA PHE A 39 9.48 13.51 7.51
C PHE A 39 9.21 15.01 7.33
N GLY A 40 8.07 15.52 7.80
CA GLY A 40 7.66 16.92 7.65
C GLY A 40 7.37 17.34 6.20
N SER A 41 7.37 16.40 5.24
CA SER A 41 7.13 16.65 3.82
C SER A 41 6.54 15.42 3.13
N GLU A 42 5.47 15.61 2.37
CA GLU A 42 4.85 14.54 1.57
C GLU A 42 5.84 13.95 0.54
N LEU A 43 6.70 14.77 -0.04
CA LEU A 43 7.70 14.32 -1.02
C LEU A 43 8.72 13.38 -0.36
N MET A 44 9.15 13.71 0.86
CA MET A 44 10.10 12.87 1.61
C MET A 44 9.43 11.58 2.10
N ALA A 45 8.18 11.65 2.57
CA ALA A 45 7.40 10.46 2.90
C ALA A 45 7.24 9.52 1.70
N TYR A 46 6.98 10.07 0.51
CA TYR A 46 6.91 9.29 -0.72
C TYR A 46 8.26 8.72 -1.15
N ALA A 47 9.35 9.49 -0.99
CA ALA A 47 10.70 9.01 -1.27
C ALA A 47 11.07 7.82 -0.38
N TRP A 48 10.77 7.89 0.92
CA TRP A 48 10.93 6.76 1.83
C TRP A 48 10.06 5.57 1.41
N TYR A 49 8.77 5.80 1.17
CA TYR A 49 7.82 4.76 0.80
C TYR A 49 8.26 3.94 -0.42
N ARG A 50 8.84 4.61 -1.43
CA ARG A 50 9.25 3.98 -2.69
C ARG A 50 10.65 3.36 -2.64
N SER A 51 11.57 3.92 -1.85
CA SER A 51 13.01 3.65 -1.98
C SER A 51 13.65 3.05 -0.73
N GLU A 52 13.04 3.18 0.46
CA GLU A 52 13.66 2.68 1.69
C GLU A 52 13.25 1.23 1.97
N PRO A 53 14.22 0.30 2.11
CA PRO A 53 13.93 -1.07 2.51
C PRO A 53 13.57 -1.13 4.00
N LEU A 54 12.55 -1.94 4.34
CA LEU A 54 12.13 -2.12 5.72
C LEU A 54 12.93 -3.25 6.39
N PRO A 55 13.55 -3.02 7.55
CA PRO A 55 14.15 -4.06 8.38
C PRO A 55 13.14 -5.19 8.68
N GLY A 56 13.56 -6.44 8.51
CA GLY A 56 12.70 -7.61 8.73
C GLY A 56 11.79 -8.01 7.56
N PHE A 57 11.87 -7.30 6.42
CA PHE A 57 11.07 -7.59 5.22
C PHE A 57 11.93 -7.98 4.01
N ASP A 58 13.03 -8.70 4.21
CA ASP A 58 13.91 -9.20 3.13
C ASP A 58 14.41 -8.09 2.17
N GLY A 59 14.68 -6.89 2.71
CA GLY A 59 15.14 -5.75 1.91
C GLY A 59 14.06 -5.10 1.05
N ARG A 60 12.78 -5.37 1.32
CA ARG A 60 11.67 -4.83 0.54
C ARG A 60 11.20 -3.48 1.04
N THR A 61 10.74 -2.65 0.11
CA THR A 61 10.20 -1.33 0.42
C THR A 61 8.73 -1.39 0.82
N ALA A 62 8.26 -0.35 1.50
CA ALA A 62 6.84 -0.18 1.83
C ALA A 62 5.96 -0.26 0.58
N MET A 63 6.38 0.34 -0.55
CA MET A 63 5.68 0.26 -1.82
C MET A 63 5.53 -1.18 -2.32
N GLN A 64 6.59 -1.98 -2.27
CA GLN A 64 6.52 -3.37 -2.69
C GLN A 64 5.54 -4.15 -1.80
N LEU A 65 5.55 -3.91 -0.50
CA LEU A 65 4.66 -4.60 0.46
C LEU A 65 3.18 -4.24 0.22
N VAL A 66 2.87 -2.97 0.00
CA VAL A 66 1.51 -2.54 -0.38
C VAL A 66 1.08 -3.15 -1.72
N GLN A 67 1.96 -3.24 -2.71
CA GLN A 67 1.65 -3.89 -3.99
C GLN A 67 1.31 -5.38 -3.82
N GLU A 68 1.91 -6.06 -2.84
CA GLU A 68 1.60 -7.45 -2.47
C GLU A 68 0.36 -7.60 -1.57
N GLY A 69 -0.29 -6.50 -1.17
CA GLY A 69 -1.44 -6.53 -0.25
C GLY A 69 -1.05 -6.72 1.22
N LYS A 70 0.22 -6.44 1.56
CA LYS A 70 0.77 -6.50 2.93
C LYS A 70 0.85 -5.12 3.59
N ALA A 71 -0.05 -4.20 3.21
CA ALA A 71 -0.09 -2.85 3.75
C ALA A 71 -0.19 -2.81 5.29
N GLN A 72 -0.97 -3.73 5.87
CA GLN A 72 -1.12 -3.84 7.32
C GLN A 72 0.21 -4.08 8.04
N GLN A 73 1.11 -4.91 7.47
CA GLN A 73 2.42 -5.17 8.06
C GLN A 73 3.32 -3.93 8.02
N VAL A 74 3.17 -3.08 6.99
CA VAL A 74 3.88 -1.79 6.91
C VAL A 74 3.39 -0.85 8.01
N LEU A 75 2.07 -0.77 8.23
CA LEU A 75 1.49 0.07 9.28
C LEU A 75 1.93 -0.38 10.67
N GLU A 76 1.91 -1.69 10.94
CA GLU A 76 2.39 -2.28 12.19
C GLU A 76 3.88 -2.04 12.42
N TYR A 77 4.70 -2.16 11.37
CA TYR A 77 6.12 -1.79 11.44
C TYR A 77 6.30 -0.31 11.80
N ILE A 78 5.54 0.58 11.17
CA ILE A 78 5.56 2.01 11.48
C ILE A 78 5.18 2.20 12.96
N ASP A 79 4.08 1.61 13.44
CA ASP A 79 3.66 1.71 14.85
C ASP A 79 4.73 1.22 15.82
N ALA A 80 5.37 0.09 15.54
CA ALA A 80 6.45 -0.45 16.38
C ALA A 80 7.66 0.49 16.44
N VAL A 81 8.03 1.11 15.31
CA VAL A 81 9.10 2.11 15.26
C VAL A 81 8.73 3.36 16.04
N ASP A 82 7.50 3.88 15.91
CA ASP A 82 7.07 5.04 16.71
C ASP A 82 7.10 4.71 18.20
N ALA A 83 6.54 3.56 18.60
CA ALA A 83 6.52 3.13 19.99
C ALA A 83 7.94 3.00 20.58
N GLY A 84 8.92 2.53 19.79
CA GLY A 84 10.32 2.46 20.20
C GLY A 84 11.05 3.82 20.22
N VAL A 85 10.62 4.79 19.42
CA VAL A 85 11.17 6.16 19.42
C VAL A 85 10.61 7.00 20.57
N PHE A 86 9.39 6.73 21.02
CA PHE A 86 8.72 7.43 22.13
C PHE A 86 8.88 6.72 23.50
N ALA A 87 9.64 5.64 23.60
CA ALA A 87 9.90 4.89 24.84
C ALA A 87 11.20 5.29 25.54
#